data_AF-A0A382FP36-F1
#
_entry.id   AF-A0A382FP36-F1
#
_cell.length_a   1.000
_cell.length_b   1.000
_cell.length_c   1.000
_cell.angle_alpha   90.00
_cell.angle_beta   90.00
_cell.angle_gamma   90.00
#
_symmetry.space_group_name_H-M   'P 1'
#
loop_
_entity.id
_entity.type
_entity.pdbx_description
1 polymer ?
#
loop_
_entity_poly.entity_id
_entity_poly.type
_entity_poly.pdbx_seq_one_letter_code
_entity_poly.pdbx_strand_id
1 'polypeptide(L)'
;MSFPLTTLFSLACYFIAKKLLSTPKQTFLGLSMALIVMFVLMFKSHGFNALATHISITGFSLVILIVTFIEMSLLEKHMIKIKSGEIGSNVKSVEREYSEIFILIGIGLAAIILSLISGIFIGTNLELDLIFKFMFTVFAIIIYMVTFLGIKFANLKIKYAVRGIMLSFSMVLFAYLGNSILLKTYLS
;
A
#
# COMPACT_ATOMS: atom_id res chain seq x y z
N MET A 1 -5.61 -21.68 -2.39
CA MET A 1 -6.07 -20.57 -3.26
C MET A 1 -4.84 -19.89 -3.85
N SER A 2 -4.91 -19.41 -5.08
CA SER A 2 -3.78 -18.74 -5.72
C SER A 2 -3.54 -17.35 -5.11
N PHE A 3 -2.30 -16.88 -5.18
CA PHE A 3 -1.88 -15.57 -4.68
C PHE A 3 -2.78 -14.40 -5.14
N PRO A 4 -3.07 -14.23 -6.45
CA PRO A 4 -3.93 -13.12 -6.89
C PRO A 4 -5.35 -13.18 -6.33
N LEU A 5 -5.89 -14.39 -6.13
CA LEU A 5 -7.24 -14.55 -5.61
C LEU A 5 -7.30 -14.17 -4.12
N THR A 6 -6.30 -14.58 -3.34
CA THR A 6 -6.21 -14.23 -1.91
C THR A 6 -5.97 -12.74 -1.67
N THR A 7 -5.19 -12.07 -2.53
CA THR A 7 -4.96 -10.63 -2.43
C THR A 7 -6.25 -9.86 -2.73
N LEU A 8 -6.99 -10.25 -3.76
CA LEU A 8 -8.31 -9.69 -4.07
C LEU A 8 -9.32 -9.92 -2.94
N PHE A 9 -9.35 -11.11 -2.35
CA PHE A 9 -10.25 -11.41 -1.24
C PHE A 9 -9.92 -10.60 0.01
N SER A 10 -8.64 -10.48 0.36
CA SER A 10 -8.16 -9.63 1.45
C SER A 10 -8.51 -8.15 1.23
N LEU A 11 -8.38 -7.66 -0.01
CA LEU A 11 -8.80 -6.31 -0.40
C LEU A 11 -10.33 -6.13 -0.26
N ALA A 12 -11.13 -7.12 -0.64
CA ALA A 12 -12.58 -7.08 -0.43
C ALA A 12 -12.94 -7.03 1.06
N CYS A 13 -12.27 -7.85 1.89
CA CYS A 13 -12.43 -7.82 3.34
C CYS A 13 -12.05 -6.46 3.94
N TYR A 14 -11.01 -5.79 3.43
CA TYR A 14 -10.67 -4.41 3.82
C TYR A 14 -11.88 -3.48 3.63
N PHE A 15 -12.49 -3.48 2.44
CA PHE A 15 -13.62 -2.58 2.14
C PHE A 15 -14.86 -2.89 2.96
N ILE A 16 -15.16 -4.18 3.16
CA ILE A 16 -16.28 -4.62 4.01
C ILE A 16 -16.06 -4.15 5.44
N ALA A 17 -14.88 -4.39 6.01
CA ALA A 17 -14.53 -3.98 7.37
C ALA A 17 -14.59 -2.45 7.51
N LYS A 18 -14.04 -1.70 6.55
CA LYS A 18 -14.07 -0.23 6.53
C LYS A 18 -15.51 0.29 6.56
N LYS A 19 -16.40 -0.28 5.72
CA LYS A 19 -17.82 0.11 5.66
C LYS A 19 -18.56 -0.20 6.96
N LEU A 20 -18.24 -1.31 7.61
CA LEU A 20 -18.91 -1.73 8.85
C LEU A 20 -18.49 -0.87 10.05
N LEU A 21 -17.22 -0.49 10.12
CA LEU A 21 -16.62 0.06 11.34
C LEU A 21 -16.87 1.54 11.57
N SER A 22 -17.28 2.33 10.57
CA SER A 22 -17.69 3.77 10.64
C SER A 22 -16.94 4.66 11.65
N THR A 23 -15.67 4.35 11.94
CA THR A 23 -14.88 4.95 13.03
C THR A 23 -13.74 5.78 12.44
N PRO A 24 -13.19 6.74 13.20
CA PRO A 24 -12.07 7.54 12.72
C PRO A 24 -10.80 6.71 12.43
N LYS A 25 -10.67 5.48 12.93
CA LYS A 25 -9.54 4.58 12.66
C LYS A 25 -9.88 3.41 11.72
N GLN A 26 -11.00 3.50 11.00
CA GLN A 26 -11.52 2.43 10.14
C GLN A 26 -10.52 1.94 9.08
N THR A 27 -9.65 2.81 8.56
CA THR A 27 -8.64 2.47 7.56
C THR A 27 -7.62 1.48 8.14
N PHE A 28 -7.05 1.79 9.30
CA PHE A 28 -6.08 0.91 9.96
C PHE A 28 -6.72 -0.40 10.45
N LEU A 29 -7.94 -0.35 10.98
CA LEU A 29 -8.67 -1.56 11.38
C LEU A 29 -8.99 -2.45 10.17
N GLY A 30 -9.42 -1.86 9.06
CA GLY A 30 -9.62 -2.60 7.81
C GLY A 30 -8.34 -3.27 7.33
N LEU A 31 -7.19 -2.58 7.40
CA LEU A 31 -5.90 -3.14 7.02
C LEU A 31 -5.46 -4.27 7.95
N SER A 32 -5.69 -4.17 9.27
CA SER A 32 -5.43 -5.29 10.18
C SER A 32 -6.27 -6.51 9.84
N MET A 33 -7.53 -6.32 9.46
CA MET A 33 -8.40 -7.42 9.02
C MET A 33 -7.88 -8.04 7.72
N ALA A 34 -7.46 -7.21 6.76
CA ALA A 34 -6.88 -7.66 5.51
C ALA A 34 -5.60 -8.49 5.74
N LEU A 35 -4.73 -8.08 6.67
CA LEU A 35 -3.54 -8.83 7.07
C LEU A 35 -3.92 -10.21 7.63
N ILE A 36 -4.84 -10.26 8.60
CA ILE A 36 -5.28 -11.51 9.23
C ILE A 36 -5.82 -12.47 8.17
N VAL A 37 -6.71 -11.99 7.30
CA VAL A 37 -7.29 -12.79 6.21
C VAL A 37 -6.20 -13.31 5.27
N MET A 38 -5.21 -12.48 4.94
CA MET A 38 -4.10 -12.87 4.07
C MET A 38 -3.28 -14.03 4.67
N PHE A 39 -2.90 -13.92 5.95
CA PHE A 39 -2.14 -14.97 6.63
C PHE A 39 -2.94 -16.26 6.81
N VAL A 40 -4.21 -16.16 7.24
CA VAL A 40 -5.09 -17.32 7.44
C VAL A 40 -5.29 -18.11 6.15
N LEU A 41 -5.58 -17.44 5.03
CA LEU A 41 -5.82 -18.10 3.75
C LEU A 41 -4.54 -18.72 3.16
N MET A 42 -3.40 -18.04 3.33
CA MET A 42 -2.12 -18.56 2.83
C MET A 42 -1.63 -19.75 3.64
N PHE A 43 -1.68 -19.70 4.96
CA PHE A 43 -1.29 -20.84 5.80
C PHE A 43 -2.23 -22.03 5.62
N LYS A 44 -3.54 -21.79 5.41
CA LYS A 44 -4.47 -22.87 5.07
C LYS A 44 -4.13 -23.55 3.74
N SER A 45 -3.56 -22.83 2.78
CA SER A 45 -3.32 -23.36 1.42
C SER A 45 -1.93 -23.95 1.22
N HIS A 46 -0.90 -23.37 1.85
CA HIS A 46 0.50 -23.77 1.64
C HIS A 46 1.15 -24.34 2.91
N GLY A 47 0.41 -24.40 4.03
CA GLY A 47 0.93 -24.79 5.34
C GLY A 47 1.67 -23.65 6.06
N PHE A 48 2.14 -23.94 7.27
CA PHE A 48 2.96 -23.01 8.06
C PHE A 48 4.43 -23.13 7.64
N ASN A 49 4.84 -22.36 6.62
CA ASN A 49 6.21 -22.36 6.11
C ASN A 49 6.66 -20.95 5.67
N ALA A 50 7.97 -20.80 5.46
CA ALA A 50 8.57 -19.53 5.05
C ALA A 50 7.98 -19.02 3.72
N LEU A 51 7.71 -19.91 2.76
CA LEU A 51 7.08 -19.57 1.49
C LEU A 51 5.72 -18.89 1.69
N ALA A 52 4.84 -19.49 2.49
CA ALA A 52 3.52 -18.93 2.78
C ALA A 52 3.63 -17.57 3.49
N THR A 53 4.57 -17.41 4.43
CA THR A 53 4.80 -16.11 5.08
C THR A 53 5.23 -15.03 4.09
N HIS A 54 6.14 -15.34 3.16
CA HIS A 54 6.59 -14.40 2.15
C HIS A 54 5.49 -14.01 1.17
N ILE A 55 4.70 -15.00 0.71
CA ILE A 55 3.56 -14.76 -0.16
C ILE A 55 2.51 -13.90 0.57
N SER A 56 2.26 -14.13 1.86
CA SER A 56 1.37 -13.29 2.68
C SER A 56 1.87 -11.86 2.82
N ILE A 57 3.17 -11.67 3.13
CA ILE A 57 3.76 -10.33 3.28
C ILE A 57 3.71 -9.57 1.96
N THR A 58 4.05 -10.23 0.85
CA THR A 58 4.02 -9.66 -0.50
C THR A 58 2.59 -9.33 -0.95
N GLY A 59 1.63 -10.19 -0.59
CA GLY A 59 0.22 -9.94 -0.89
C GLY A 59 -0.33 -8.77 -0.08
N PHE A 60 0.05 -8.69 1.19
CA PHE A 60 -0.37 -7.61 2.07
C PHE A 60 0.25 -6.26 1.69
N SER A 61 1.52 -6.24 1.26
CA SER A 61 2.16 -5.00 0.76
C SER A 61 1.43 -4.45 -0.46
N LEU A 62 0.99 -5.32 -1.39
CA LEU A 62 0.13 -4.94 -2.52
C LEU A 62 -1.21 -4.37 -2.07
N VAL A 63 -1.87 -5.01 -1.08
CA VAL A 63 -3.13 -4.51 -0.53
C VAL A 63 -2.95 -3.11 0.05
N ILE A 64 -1.89 -2.87 0.85
CA ILE A 64 -1.61 -1.53 1.39
C ILE A 64 -1.38 -0.51 0.27
N LEU A 65 -0.59 -0.87 -0.76
CA LEU A 65 -0.33 0.03 -1.90
C LEU A 65 -1.65 0.45 -2.56
N ILE A 66 -2.50 -0.52 -2.93
CA ILE A 66 -3.79 -0.28 -3.59
C ILE A 66 -4.72 0.55 -2.70
N VAL A 67 -4.83 0.19 -1.42
CA VAL A 67 -5.67 0.91 -0.46
C VAL A 67 -5.22 2.37 -0.33
N THR A 68 -3.92 2.62 -0.24
CA THR A 68 -3.37 3.98 -0.10
C THR A 68 -3.71 4.85 -1.31
N PHE A 69 -3.67 4.29 -2.54
CA PHE A 69 -4.14 4.98 -3.74
C PHE A 69 -5.63 5.33 -3.67
N ILE A 70 -6.45 4.38 -3.22
CA ILE A 70 -7.89 4.58 -3.11
C ILE A 70 -8.21 5.64 -2.05
N GLU A 71 -7.57 5.61 -0.88
CA GLU A 71 -7.74 6.65 0.15
C GLU A 71 -7.34 8.04 -0.37
N MET A 72 -6.26 8.14 -1.14
CA MET A 72 -5.87 9.40 -1.77
C MET A 72 -6.92 9.89 -2.77
N SER A 73 -7.44 9.03 -3.64
CA SER A 73 -8.52 9.41 -4.56
C SER A 73 -9.80 9.83 -3.83
N LEU A 74 -10.14 9.18 -2.71
CA LEU A 74 -11.29 9.55 -1.87
C LEU A 74 -11.09 10.92 -1.22
N LEU A 75 -9.89 11.19 -0.69
CA LEU A 75 -9.52 12.49 -0.13
C LEU A 75 -9.58 13.61 -1.19
N GLU A 76 -9.15 13.35 -2.42
CA GLU A 76 -9.27 14.35 -3.50
C GLU A 76 -10.72 14.67 -3.83
N LYS A 77 -11.59 13.66 -3.92
CA LYS A 77 -13.03 13.86 -4.09
C LYS A 77 -13.63 14.63 -2.93
N HIS A 78 -13.25 14.30 -1.70
CA HIS A 78 -13.69 15.01 -0.50
C HIS A 78 -13.27 16.49 -0.53
N MET A 79 -12.03 16.79 -0.93
CA MET A 79 -11.56 18.17 -1.08
C MET A 79 -12.34 18.94 -2.16
N ILE A 80 -12.71 18.29 -3.27
CA ILE A 80 -13.54 18.92 -4.32
C ILE A 80 -14.93 19.27 -3.77
N LYS A 81 -15.56 18.37 -3.00
CA LYS A 81 -16.86 18.62 -2.35
C LYS A 81 -16.83 19.78 -1.36
N ILE A 82 -15.78 19.86 -0.55
CA ILE A 82 -15.60 21.01 0.36
C ILE A 82 -15.48 22.31 -0.45
N LYS A 83 -14.72 22.31 -1.54
CA LYS A 83 -14.58 23.48 -2.42
C LYS A 83 -15.89 23.88 -3.10
N SER A 84 -16.80 22.94 -3.36
CA SER A 84 -18.12 23.21 -3.92
C SER A 84 -19.18 23.58 -2.86
N GLY A 85 -18.78 23.70 -1.58
CA GLY A 85 -19.68 24.08 -0.49
C GLY A 85 -20.49 22.91 0.12
N GLU A 86 -20.26 21.69 -0.34
CA GLU A 86 -20.91 20.49 0.20
C GLU A 86 -20.14 19.97 1.43
N ILE A 87 -20.36 20.60 2.59
CA ILE A 87 -19.73 20.20 3.85
C ILE A 87 -20.72 19.39 4.68
N GLY A 88 -20.47 18.09 4.82
CA GLY A 88 -21.20 17.24 5.78
C GLY A 88 -20.82 17.57 7.22
N SER A 89 -21.74 17.39 8.16
CA SER A 89 -21.55 17.77 9.57
C SER A 89 -20.62 16.85 10.40
N ASN A 90 -20.12 15.75 9.83
CA ASN A 90 -19.35 14.73 10.57
C ASN A 90 -18.21 14.13 9.75
N VAL A 91 -17.49 14.96 8.99
CA VAL A 91 -16.37 14.52 8.13
C VAL A 91 -15.03 14.83 8.79
N LYS A 92 -14.05 13.95 8.65
CA LYS A 92 -12.70 14.17 9.18
C LYS A 92 -12.10 15.45 8.59
N SER A 93 -11.21 16.10 9.33
CA SER A 93 -10.45 17.23 8.78
C SER A 93 -9.54 16.75 7.65
N VAL A 94 -9.44 17.56 6.60
CA VAL A 94 -8.61 17.29 5.42
C VAL A 94 -7.14 17.05 5.81
N GLU A 95 -6.60 17.81 6.75
CA GLU A 95 -5.22 17.64 7.23
C GLU A 95 -5.01 16.30 7.92
N ARG A 96 -6.00 15.83 8.68
CA ARG A 96 -5.94 14.52 9.34
C ARG A 96 -5.96 13.39 8.32
N GLU A 97 -6.79 13.49 7.29
CA GLU A 97 -6.82 12.51 6.19
C GLU A 97 -5.49 12.47 5.43
N TYR A 98 -4.87 13.63 5.12
CA TYR A 98 -3.53 13.64 4.51
C TYR A 98 -2.46 13.02 5.44
N SER A 99 -2.52 13.29 6.75
CA SER A 99 -1.60 12.70 7.72
C SER A 99 -1.76 11.17 7.82
N GLU A 100 -2.99 10.67 7.80
CA GLU A 100 -3.27 9.23 7.76
C GLU A 100 -2.69 8.58 6.49
N ILE A 101 -2.84 9.22 5.31
CA ILE A 101 -2.24 8.73 4.06
C ILE A 101 -0.72 8.74 4.14
N PHE A 102 -0.12 9.78 4.72
CA PHE A 102 1.34 9.83 4.91
C PHE A 102 1.86 8.65 5.76
N ILE A 103 1.13 8.29 6.82
CA ILE A 103 1.44 7.11 7.64
C ILE A 103 1.23 5.81 6.84
N LEU A 104 0.15 5.72 6.06
CA LEU A 104 -0.13 4.56 5.20
C LEU A 104 0.98 4.32 4.17
N ILE A 105 1.51 5.37 3.54
CA ILE A 105 2.65 5.29 2.64
C ILE A 105 3.87 4.71 3.36
N GLY A 106 4.17 5.21 4.57
CA GLY A 106 5.29 4.70 5.39
C GLY A 106 5.16 3.23 5.74
N ILE A 107 3.96 2.80 6.18
CA ILE A 107 3.67 1.38 6.48
C ILE A 107 3.75 0.53 5.21
N GLY A 108 3.26 1.04 4.08
CA GLY A 108 3.36 0.39 2.78
C GLY A 108 4.81 0.14 2.37
N LEU A 109 5.66 1.17 2.45
CA LEU A 109 7.09 1.05 2.17
C LEU A 109 7.77 0.05 3.11
N ALA A 110 7.46 0.07 4.40
CA ALA A 110 8.00 -0.90 5.36
C ALA A 110 7.60 -2.34 5.01
N ALA A 111 6.34 -2.57 4.62
CA ALA A 111 5.85 -3.88 4.19
C ALA A 111 6.54 -4.37 2.89
N ILE A 112 6.84 -3.46 1.97
CA ILE A 112 7.54 -3.76 0.71
C ILE A 112 8.99 -4.14 0.98
N ILE A 113 9.68 -3.42 1.87
CA ILE A 113 11.04 -3.79 2.31
C ILE A 113 11.02 -5.19 2.91
N LEU A 114 10.04 -5.50 3.76
CA LEU A 114 9.91 -6.82 4.37
C LEU A 114 9.63 -7.92 3.31
N SER A 115 8.83 -7.61 2.28
CA SER A 115 8.60 -8.49 1.13
C SER A 115 9.90 -8.76 0.35
N LEU A 116 10.71 -7.72 0.08
CA LEU A 116 11.99 -7.87 -0.62
C LEU A 116 13.00 -8.71 0.18
N ILE A 117 13.15 -8.40 1.48
CA ILE A 117 14.06 -9.15 2.36
C ILE A 117 13.62 -10.61 2.42
N SER A 118 12.34 -10.87 2.67
CA SER A 118 11.82 -12.25 2.74
C SER A 118 11.95 -13.01 1.41
N GLY A 119 11.87 -12.33 0.26
CA GLY A 119 12.09 -12.93 -1.06
C GLY A 119 13.52 -13.43 -1.23
N ILE A 120 14.49 -12.58 -0.86
CA ILE A 120 15.93 -12.94 -0.89
C ILE A 120 16.19 -14.17 -0.01
N PHE A 121 15.59 -14.24 1.18
CA PHE A 121 15.76 -15.39 2.10
C PHE A 121 15.22 -16.72 1.56
N ILE A 122 14.20 -16.69 0.70
CA ILE A 122 13.61 -17.91 0.11
C ILE A 122 14.35 -18.32 -1.18
N GLY A 123 15.40 -17.59 -1.55
CA GLY A 123 16.23 -17.90 -2.72
C GLY A 123 15.55 -17.53 -4.03
N THR A 124 14.73 -16.46 -4.06
CA THR A 124 14.20 -15.96 -5.33
C THR A 124 15.35 -15.52 -6.24
N ASN A 125 15.40 -16.03 -7.46
CA ASN A 125 16.41 -15.64 -8.45
C ASN A 125 16.40 -14.13 -8.68
N LEU A 126 17.60 -13.55 -8.80
CA LEU A 126 17.78 -12.13 -9.13
C LEU A 126 17.52 -11.88 -10.61
N GLU A 127 16.25 -11.97 -10.99
CA GLU A 127 15.78 -11.60 -12.33
C GLU A 127 15.56 -10.08 -12.44
N LEU A 128 15.47 -9.56 -13.67
CA LEU A 128 15.24 -8.13 -13.94
C LEU A 128 14.04 -7.56 -13.16
N ASP A 129 13.01 -8.38 -12.95
CA ASP A 129 11.81 -8.07 -12.17
C ASP A 129 12.11 -7.67 -10.74
N LEU A 130 12.98 -8.44 -10.07
CA LEU A 130 13.36 -8.19 -8.69
C LEU A 130 14.26 -6.96 -8.60
N ILE A 131 15.12 -6.74 -9.61
CA ILE A 131 15.97 -5.54 -9.72
C ILE A 131 15.09 -4.28 -9.82
N PHE A 132 14.07 -4.26 -10.70
CA PHE A 132 13.17 -3.12 -10.81
C PHE A 132 12.39 -2.85 -9.53
N LYS A 133 11.84 -3.89 -8.88
CA LYS A 133 11.15 -3.74 -7.59
C LYS A 133 12.08 -3.15 -6.53
N PHE A 134 13.33 -3.61 -6.47
CA PHE A 134 14.32 -3.09 -5.55
C PHE A 134 14.64 -1.61 -5.83
N MET A 135 14.97 -1.26 -7.08
CA MET A 135 15.32 0.11 -7.47
C MET A 135 14.19 1.10 -7.16
N PHE A 136 12.95 0.81 -7.58
CA PHE A 136 11.84 1.72 -7.31
C PHE A 136 11.51 1.84 -5.82
N THR A 137 11.69 0.76 -5.05
CA THR A 137 11.51 0.80 -3.59
C THR A 137 12.55 1.70 -2.93
N VAL A 138 13.82 1.62 -3.34
CA VAL A 138 14.88 2.50 -2.84
C VAL A 138 14.58 3.96 -3.16
N PHE A 139 14.19 4.27 -4.40
CA PHE A 139 13.80 5.64 -4.77
C PHE A 139 12.62 6.16 -3.93
N ALA A 140 11.59 5.34 -3.73
CA ALA A 140 10.43 5.74 -2.94
C ALA A 140 10.78 5.96 -1.46
N ILE A 141 11.69 5.17 -0.89
CA ILE A 141 12.19 5.38 0.48
C ILE A 141 12.95 6.70 0.59
N ILE A 142 13.83 7.01 -0.36
CA ILE A 142 14.58 8.27 -0.35
C ILE A 142 13.61 9.45 -0.38
N ILE A 143 12.64 9.42 -1.29
CA ILE A 143 11.62 10.48 -1.43
C ILE A 143 10.78 10.58 -0.14
N TYR A 144 10.37 9.46 0.44
CA TYR A 144 9.65 9.43 1.71
C TYR A 144 10.46 10.06 2.84
N MET A 145 11.74 9.70 2.99
CA MET A 145 12.62 10.24 4.05
C MET A 145 12.86 11.74 3.89
N VAL A 146 13.16 12.21 2.67
CA VAL A 146 13.32 13.64 2.38
C VAL A 146 12.03 14.40 2.71
N THR A 147 10.88 13.83 2.37
CA THR A 147 9.59 14.47 2.63
C THR A 147 9.24 14.46 4.12
N PHE A 148 9.55 13.39 4.84
CA PHE A 148 9.39 13.32 6.30
C PHE A 148 10.22 14.40 7.00
N LEU A 149 11.49 14.55 6.61
CA LEU A 149 12.37 15.62 7.09
C LEU A 149 11.79 16.99 6.75
N GLY A 150 11.30 17.17 5.52
CA GLY A 150 10.69 18.43 5.07
C GLY A 150 9.47 18.84 5.90
N ILE A 151 8.58 17.90 6.25
CA ILE A 151 7.44 18.16 7.11
C ILE A 151 7.90 18.54 8.52
N LYS A 152 8.86 17.79 9.09
CA LYS A 152 9.29 17.94 10.48
C LYS A 152 10.16 19.18 10.73
N PHE A 153 11.06 19.50 9.80
CA PHE A 153 12.09 20.54 9.99
C PHE A 153 11.87 21.79 9.15
N ALA A 154 11.21 21.68 7.99
CA ALA A 154 10.98 22.81 7.08
C ALA A 154 9.52 23.29 7.06
N ASN A 155 8.65 22.79 7.96
CA ASN A 155 7.23 23.11 8.05
C ASN A 155 6.48 22.97 6.70
N LEU A 156 6.89 22.02 5.86
CA LEU A 156 6.20 21.73 4.61
C LEU A 156 4.76 21.30 4.88
N LYS A 157 3.80 21.91 4.17
CA LYS A 157 2.39 21.52 4.30
C LYS A 157 2.22 20.08 3.82
N ILE A 158 1.70 19.23 4.71
CA ILE A 158 1.47 17.79 4.51
C ILE A 158 0.72 17.49 3.19
N LYS A 159 -0.20 18.38 2.79
CA LYS A 159 -0.93 18.27 1.52
C LYS A 159 -0.03 18.17 0.29
N TYR A 160 0.98 19.02 0.17
CA TYR A 160 1.87 19.02 -1.00
C TYR A 160 2.87 17.88 -0.93
N ALA A 161 3.36 17.60 0.27
CA ALA A 161 4.22 16.46 0.56
C ALA A 161 3.60 15.12 0.11
N VAL A 162 2.39 14.82 0.57
CA VAL A 162 1.71 13.55 0.24
C VAL A 162 1.51 13.41 -1.27
N ARG A 163 1.06 14.46 -1.96
CA ARG A 163 0.87 14.43 -3.42
C ARG A 163 2.17 14.15 -4.17
N GLY A 164 3.29 14.73 -3.72
CA GLY A 164 4.61 14.46 -4.29
C GLY A 164 5.03 13.00 -4.10
N ILE A 165 4.89 12.45 -2.89
CA ILE A 165 5.30 11.07 -2.62
C ILE A 165 4.44 10.06 -3.39
N MET A 166 3.14 10.33 -3.56
CA MET A 166 2.23 9.42 -4.28
C MET A 166 2.71 9.07 -5.70
N LEU A 167 3.45 9.96 -6.37
CA LEU A 167 4.05 9.67 -7.67
C LEU A 167 5.12 8.58 -7.58
N SER A 168 6.03 8.68 -6.60
CA SER A 168 7.04 7.65 -6.36
C SER A 168 6.41 6.33 -5.90
N PHE A 169 5.37 6.40 -5.08
CA PHE A 169 4.61 5.25 -4.61
C PHE A 169 3.87 4.54 -5.76
N SER A 170 3.44 5.29 -6.78
CA SER A 170 2.85 4.75 -8.03
C SER A 170 3.83 3.90 -8.80
N MET A 171 5.09 4.35 -8.91
CA MET A 171 6.14 3.60 -9.60
C MET A 171 6.39 2.26 -8.91
N VAL A 172 6.37 2.22 -7.57
CA VAL A 172 6.49 0.97 -6.82
C VAL A 172 5.30 0.06 -7.09
N LEU A 173 4.07 0.56 -7.02
CA LEU A 173 2.89 -0.24 -7.37
C LEU A 173 2.99 -0.80 -8.80
N PHE A 174 3.43 0.01 -9.76
CA PHE A 174 3.62 -0.41 -11.14
C PHE A 174 4.68 -1.50 -11.27
N ALA A 175 5.79 -1.42 -10.54
CA ALA A 175 6.82 -2.47 -10.53
C ALA A 175 6.29 -3.82 -10.01
N TYR A 176 5.41 -3.78 -9.01
CA TYR A 176 4.82 -4.98 -8.44
C TYR A 176 3.69 -5.58 -9.31
N LEU A 177 2.92 -4.75 -10.03
CA LEU A 177 1.84 -5.20 -10.93
C LEU A 177 2.33 -5.54 -12.35
N GLY A 178 3.24 -4.73 -12.89
CA GLY A 178 3.74 -4.78 -14.27
C GLY A 178 4.41 -6.11 -14.63
N ASN A 179 4.90 -6.83 -13.62
CA ASN A 179 5.41 -8.20 -13.70
C ASN A 179 4.48 -9.17 -14.45
N SER A 180 3.16 -8.99 -14.28
CA SER A 180 2.15 -9.96 -14.77
C SER A 180 1.85 -9.82 -16.26
N ILE A 181 2.07 -8.61 -16.83
CA ILE A 181 1.56 -8.22 -18.15
C ILE A 181 2.70 -7.94 -19.14
N LEU A 182 3.79 -7.29 -18.72
CA LEU A 182 4.86 -6.88 -19.63
C LEU A 182 5.89 -8.00 -19.93
N LEU A 183 6.20 -8.87 -18.96
CA LEU A 183 7.21 -9.93 -19.19
C LEU A 183 6.69 -11.15 -19.92
N LYS A 184 5.39 -11.47 -19.82
CA LYS A 184 4.80 -12.58 -20.59
C LYS A 184 4.82 -12.35 -22.10
N THR A 185 4.92 -11.10 -22.55
CA THR A 185 4.81 -10.74 -23.97
C THR A 185 6.18 -10.57 -24.65
N TYR A 186 7.27 -10.37 -23.89
CA TYR A 186 8.61 -10.14 -24.44
C TYR A 186 9.59 -11.31 -24.22
N LEU A 187 9.18 -12.36 -23.51
CA LEU A 187 10.00 -13.56 -23.22
C LEU A 187 9.31 -14.87 -23.63
N SER A 188 8.30 -14.82 -24.51
CA SER A 188 7.78 -16.03 -25.19
C SER A 188 8.46 -16.24 -26.54
#